data_AF-A0A6M8AU10-F1
#
_entry.id   AF-A0A6M8AU10-F1
#
_cell.length_a   1.000
_cell.length_b   1.000
_cell.length_c   1.000
_cell.angle_alpha   90.00
_cell.angle_beta   90.00
_cell.angle_gamma   90.00
#
_symmetry.space_group_name_H-M   'P 1'
#
loop_
_entity.id
_entity.type
_entity.pdbx_description
1 polymer ?
#
loop_
_entity_poly.entity_id
_entity_poly.type
_entity_poly.pdbx_seq_one_letter_code
_entity_poly.pdbx_strand_id
1 'polypeptide(L)'
;MRNLISLVIPFHFWLPAEGFKLNTNLLETNLINLGVVLGLLVYFGKGVLNNLLDKRKQTILSTIRDAEEWYKEATDKPKQAEIRLQQAELKANEIRVNGLSEMEKEKQDLINIADEDSKRLEDSKNATIRFEEQRAIEQVRQQVSRLALERASEVSNNCLNSELHSRMIDYHIGLLKTMGSTTE
;
A
#
# COMPACT_ATOMS: atom_id res chain seq x y z
N MET A 1 -61.53 -90.41 -19.22
CA MET A 1 -62.63 -90.33 -20.21
C MET A 1 -63.24 -88.93 -20.12
N ARG A 2 -63.30 -88.21 -21.27
CA ARG A 2 -64.23 -87.12 -21.72
C ARG A 2 -64.80 -86.13 -20.67
N ASN A 3 -64.92 -84.83 -20.89
CA ASN A 3 -64.86 -84.00 -22.11
C ASN A 3 -64.76 -82.51 -21.72
N LEU A 4 -64.13 -81.71 -22.58
CA LEU A 4 -64.29 -80.25 -22.68
C LEU A 4 -65.73 -79.89 -23.05
N ILE A 5 -66.24 -78.73 -22.61
CA ILE A 5 -67.16 -77.85 -23.36
C ILE A 5 -67.13 -76.43 -22.74
N SER A 6 -66.86 -75.46 -23.61
CA SER A 6 -67.02 -74.01 -23.47
C SER A 6 -68.48 -73.59 -23.32
N LEU A 7 -68.79 -72.51 -22.58
CA LEU A 7 -70.10 -71.86 -22.65
C LEU A 7 -69.99 -70.33 -22.73
N VAL A 8 -70.44 -69.83 -23.87
CA VAL A 8 -70.71 -68.44 -24.23
C VAL A 8 -71.86 -67.90 -23.37
N ILE A 9 -71.69 -66.71 -22.77
CA ILE A 9 -72.80 -65.98 -22.12
C ILE A 9 -73.33 -64.92 -23.10
N PRO A 10 -74.63 -64.91 -23.43
CA PRO A 10 -75.22 -63.92 -24.32
C PRO A 10 -75.47 -62.59 -23.61
N PHE A 11 -75.24 -61.51 -24.36
CA PHE A 11 -75.47 -60.11 -24.01
C PHE A 11 -76.98 -59.83 -23.97
N HIS A 12 -77.62 -59.91 -22.81
CA HIS A 12 -79.03 -59.53 -22.65
C HIS A 12 -79.12 -58.05 -22.28
N PHE A 13 -79.33 -57.21 -23.29
CA PHE A 13 -79.73 -55.82 -23.14
C PHE A 13 -81.21 -55.78 -22.70
N TRP A 14 -81.50 -55.15 -21.57
CA TRP A 14 -82.88 -54.87 -21.10
C TRP A 14 -83.01 -53.35 -20.97
N LEU A 15 -83.88 -52.74 -21.79
CA LEU A 15 -84.38 -51.38 -21.60
C LEU A 15 -85.52 -51.41 -20.56
N PRO A 16 -85.41 -50.76 -19.39
CA PRO A 16 -86.59 -50.47 -18.60
C PRO A 16 -87.22 -49.19 -19.15
N ALA A 17 -88.30 -49.36 -19.91
CA ALA A 17 -89.27 -48.30 -20.14
C ALA A 17 -90.26 -48.31 -18.97
N GLU A 18 -89.91 -47.59 -17.90
CA GLU A 18 -90.84 -47.23 -16.83
C GLU A 18 -91.06 -45.72 -16.86
N GLY A 19 -92.33 -45.34 -16.86
CA GLY A 19 -92.79 -43.97 -17.00
C GLY A 19 -92.20 -43.04 -15.93
N PHE A 20 -91.74 -41.88 -16.40
CA PHE A 20 -91.19 -40.80 -15.59
C PHE A 20 -92.29 -40.18 -14.70
N LYS A 21 -92.51 -40.74 -13.50
CA LYS A 21 -93.19 -40.06 -12.40
C LYS A 21 -92.13 -39.32 -11.59
N LEU A 22 -92.02 -38.01 -11.80
CA LEU A 22 -91.16 -37.14 -10.99
C LEU A 22 -91.69 -37.08 -9.55
N ASN A 23 -91.10 -37.86 -8.66
CA ASN A 23 -91.27 -37.71 -7.23
C ASN A 23 -90.49 -36.44 -6.81
N THR A 24 -91.19 -35.36 -6.47
CA THR A 24 -90.57 -34.09 -6.04
C THR A 24 -89.72 -34.24 -4.76
N ASN A 25 -89.87 -35.34 -4.00
CA ASN A 25 -88.92 -35.70 -2.92
C ASN A 25 -87.48 -35.94 -3.42
N LEU A 26 -87.29 -36.36 -4.67
CA LEU A 26 -85.96 -36.51 -5.27
C LEU A 26 -85.32 -35.17 -5.60
N LEU A 27 -86.12 -34.15 -5.95
CA LEU A 27 -85.62 -32.83 -6.36
C LEU A 27 -85.54 -31.84 -5.21
N GLU A 28 -86.32 -32.00 -4.14
CA GLU A 28 -86.34 -31.03 -3.04
C GLU A 28 -85.35 -31.45 -1.93
N THR A 29 -85.54 -32.63 -1.33
CA THR A 29 -84.70 -33.11 -0.22
C THR A 29 -83.27 -33.45 -0.65
N ASN A 30 -83.08 -34.06 -1.83
CA ASN A 30 -81.73 -34.41 -2.32
C ASN A 30 -80.96 -33.18 -2.83
N LEU A 31 -81.63 -32.24 -3.50
CA LEU A 31 -81.00 -31.02 -3.99
C LEU A 31 -80.65 -30.05 -2.86
N ILE A 32 -81.49 -29.96 -1.83
CA ILE A 32 -81.17 -29.20 -0.61
C ILE A 32 -79.95 -29.82 0.10
N ASN A 33 -79.92 -31.15 0.28
CA ASN A 33 -78.77 -31.83 0.88
C ASN A 33 -77.49 -31.66 0.04
N LEU A 34 -77.59 -31.82 -1.28
CA LEU A 34 -76.48 -31.59 -2.20
C LEU A 34 -76.00 -30.14 -2.14
N GLY A 35 -76.89 -29.16 -2.13
CA GLY A 35 -76.56 -27.75 -2.03
C GLY A 35 -75.83 -27.40 -0.73
N VAL A 36 -76.27 -27.97 0.41
CA VAL A 36 -75.59 -27.79 1.71
C VAL A 36 -74.19 -28.41 1.69
N VAL A 37 -74.04 -29.63 1.17
CA VAL A 37 -72.74 -30.30 1.03
C VAL A 37 -71.81 -29.53 0.09
N LEU A 38 -72.32 -29.04 -1.05
CA LEU A 38 -71.54 -28.27 -2.01
C LEU A 38 -71.12 -26.92 -1.43
N GLY A 39 -72.01 -26.26 -0.68
CA GLY A 39 -71.71 -25.01 0.03
C GLY A 39 -70.62 -25.18 1.07
N LEU A 40 -70.70 -26.23 1.90
CA LEU A 40 -69.64 -26.59 2.86
C LEU A 40 -68.31 -26.92 2.16
N LEU A 41 -68.36 -27.70 1.08
CA LEU A 41 -67.16 -28.07 0.30
C LEU A 41 -66.49 -26.85 -0.33
N VAL A 42 -67.26 -25.92 -0.90
CA VAL A 42 -66.72 -24.68 -1.47
C VAL A 42 -66.17 -23.78 -0.36
N TYR A 43 -66.87 -23.66 0.77
CA TYR A 43 -66.44 -22.83 1.90
C TYR A 43 -65.09 -23.31 2.48
N PHE A 44 -64.96 -24.61 2.77
CA PHE A 44 -63.72 -25.17 3.31
C PHE A 44 -62.64 -25.38 2.23
N GLY A 45 -63.02 -25.78 1.02
CA GLY A 45 -62.10 -26.06 -0.07
C GLY A 45 -61.43 -24.82 -0.64
N LYS A 46 -62.15 -23.69 -0.74
CA LYS A 46 -61.59 -22.44 -1.29
C LYS A 46 -60.39 -21.94 -0.50
N GLY A 47 -60.39 -22.07 0.83
CA GLY A 47 -59.27 -21.67 1.68
C GLY A 47 -58.00 -22.49 1.41
N VAL A 48 -58.13 -23.82 1.30
CA VAL A 48 -57.00 -24.73 1.03
C VAL A 48 -56.46 -24.53 -0.39
N LEU A 49 -57.34 -24.43 -1.39
CA LEU A 49 -56.95 -24.21 -2.79
C LEU A 49 -56.25 -22.86 -2.97
N ASN A 50 -56.81 -21.76 -2.43
CA ASN A 50 -56.20 -20.44 -2.56
C ASN A 50 -54.82 -20.41 -1.91
N ASN A 51 -54.65 -20.96 -0.69
CA ASN A 51 -53.36 -21.00 -0.03
C ASN A 51 -52.30 -21.79 -0.83
N LEU A 52 -52.69 -22.91 -1.45
CA LEU A 52 -51.78 -23.69 -2.30
C LEU A 52 -51.40 -22.94 -3.58
N LEU A 53 -52.37 -22.29 -4.24
CA LEU A 53 -52.14 -21.51 -5.44
C LEU A 53 -51.29 -20.26 -5.16
N ASP A 54 -51.59 -19.54 -4.08
CA ASP A 54 -50.83 -18.36 -3.66
C ASP A 54 -49.39 -18.75 -3.27
N LYS A 55 -49.20 -19.86 -2.55
CA LYS A 55 -47.86 -20.39 -2.24
C LYS A 55 -47.10 -20.74 -3.52
N ARG A 56 -47.73 -21.42 -4.48
CA ARG A 56 -47.12 -21.76 -5.77
C ARG A 56 -46.75 -20.51 -6.57
N LYS A 57 -47.66 -19.54 -6.63
CA LYS A 57 -47.43 -18.24 -7.29
C LYS A 57 -46.26 -17.51 -6.64
N GLN A 58 -46.22 -17.45 -5.31
CA GLN A 58 -45.15 -16.82 -4.56
C GLN A 58 -43.80 -17.51 -4.79
N THR A 59 -43.76 -18.85 -4.76
CA THR A 59 -42.52 -19.61 -5.04
C THR A 59 -42.02 -19.36 -6.47
N ILE A 60 -42.90 -19.36 -7.46
CA ILE A 60 -42.49 -19.11 -8.85
C ILE A 60 -41.96 -17.68 -8.99
N LEU A 61 -42.66 -16.69 -8.42
CA LEU A 61 -42.22 -15.30 -8.45
C LEU A 61 -40.87 -15.11 -7.73
N SER A 62 -40.68 -15.74 -6.56
CA SER A 62 -39.40 -15.67 -5.86
C SER A 62 -38.29 -16.33 -6.67
N THR A 63 -38.51 -17.52 -7.22
CA THR A 63 -37.49 -18.21 -8.04
C THR A 63 -37.12 -17.42 -9.28
N ILE A 64 -38.08 -16.77 -9.96
CA ILE A 64 -37.79 -15.92 -11.11
C ILE A 64 -36.96 -14.70 -10.69
N ARG A 65 -37.36 -14.02 -9.62
CA ARG A 65 -36.65 -12.84 -9.11
C ARG A 65 -35.23 -13.19 -8.66
N ASP A 66 -35.07 -14.31 -7.97
CA ASP A 66 -33.77 -14.78 -7.48
C ASP A 66 -32.87 -15.17 -8.68
N ALA A 67 -33.43 -15.80 -9.71
CA ALA A 67 -32.69 -16.13 -10.94
C ALA A 67 -32.26 -14.87 -11.71
N GLU A 68 -33.12 -13.85 -11.79
CA GLU A 68 -32.79 -12.56 -12.41
C GLU A 68 -31.69 -11.83 -11.62
N GLU A 69 -31.79 -11.83 -10.30
CA GLU A 69 -30.77 -11.26 -9.41
C GLU A 69 -29.42 -11.97 -9.58
N TRP A 70 -29.42 -13.30 -9.61
CA TRP A 70 -28.21 -14.10 -9.86
C TRP A 70 -27.61 -13.83 -11.24
N TYR A 71 -28.44 -13.71 -12.29
CA TYR A 71 -27.98 -13.39 -13.63
C TYR A 71 -27.35 -12.00 -13.70
N LYS A 72 -28.01 -11.01 -13.08
CA LYS A 72 -27.49 -9.64 -13.00
C LYS A 72 -26.17 -9.61 -12.22
N GLU A 73 -26.10 -10.28 -11.09
CA GLU A 73 -24.88 -10.33 -10.29
C GLU A 73 -23.74 -11.05 -11.02
N ALA A 74 -24.04 -12.15 -11.71
CA ALA A 74 -23.07 -12.90 -12.52
C ALA A 74 -22.55 -12.12 -13.73
N THR A 75 -23.30 -11.13 -14.22
CA THR A 75 -22.89 -10.28 -15.35
C THR A 75 -22.24 -8.97 -14.89
N ASP A 76 -22.63 -8.41 -13.75
CA ASP A 76 -22.10 -7.15 -13.23
C ASP A 76 -20.78 -7.35 -12.46
N LYS A 77 -20.63 -8.42 -11.67
CA LYS A 77 -19.39 -8.73 -10.95
C LYS A 77 -18.16 -8.82 -11.85
N PRO A 78 -18.15 -9.59 -12.97
CA PRO A 78 -16.98 -9.65 -13.84
C PRO A 78 -16.65 -8.31 -14.48
N LYS A 79 -17.65 -7.52 -14.90
CA LYS A 79 -17.41 -6.17 -15.45
C LYS A 79 -16.76 -5.25 -14.43
N GLN A 80 -17.25 -5.27 -13.18
CA GLN A 80 -16.64 -4.48 -12.11
C GLN A 80 -15.21 -4.95 -11.79
N ALA A 81 -14.96 -6.26 -11.81
CA ALA A 81 -13.63 -6.82 -11.61
C ALA A 81 -12.67 -6.40 -12.73
N GLU A 82 -13.12 -6.40 -13.97
CA GLU A 82 -12.35 -5.94 -15.14
C GLU A 82 -11.98 -4.46 -15.04
N ILE A 83 -12.95 -3.59 -14.68
CA ILE A 83 -12.68 -2.16 -14.46
C ILE A 83 -11.65 -1.96 -13.34
N ARG A 84 -11.80 -2.68 -12.22
CA ARG A 84 -10.84 -2.61 -11.11
C ARG A 84 -9.46 -3.12 -11.51
N LEU A 85 -9.40 -4.16 -12.34
CA LEU A 85 -8.14 -4.70 -12.86
C LEU A 85 -7.44 -3.64 -13.73
N GLN A 86 -8.14 -3.03 -14.68
CA GLN A 86 -7.60 -1.98 -15.52
C GLN A 86 -7.09 -0.78 -14.71
N GLN A 87 -7.86 -0.36 -13.69
CA GLN A 87 -7.43 0.70 -12.77
C GLN A 87 -6.17 0.30 -11.97
N ALA A 88 -6.10 -0.95 -11.51
CA ALA A 88 -4.94 -1.46 -10.79
C ALA A 88 -3.70 -1.54 -11.70
N GLU A 89 -3.85 -1.94 -12.96
CA GLU A 89 -2.78 -1.98 -13.95
C GLU A 89 -2.26 -0.59 -14.29
N LEU A 90 -3.16 0.38 -14.49
CA LEU A 90 -2.77 1.78 -14.71
C LEU A 90 -1.99 2.33 -13.52
N LYS A 91 -2.49 2.12 -12.30
CA LYS A 91 -1.82 2.57 -11.07
C LYS A 91 -0.49 1.86 -10.86
N ALA A 92 -0.39 0.56 -11.16
CA ALA A 92 0.86 -0.19 -11.07
C ALA A 92 1.90 0.35 -12.06
N ASN A 93 1.48 0.68 -13.29
CA ASN A 93 2.35 1.29 -14.28
C ASN A 93 2.80 2.70 -13.86
N GLU A 94 1.89 3.52 -13.32
CA GLU A 94 2.21 4.84 -12.77
C GLU A 94 3.26 4.72 -11.65
N ILE A 95 3.04 3.83 -10.68
CA ILE A 95 3.99 3.56 -9.59
C ILE A 95 5.36 3.12 -10.15
N ARG A 96 5.36 2.25 -11.16
CA ARG A 96 6.60 1.78 -11.79
C ARG A 96 7.37 2.90 -12.47
N VAL A 97 6.69 3.74 -13.25
CA VAL A 97 7.32 4.87 -13.95
C VAL A 97 7.84 5.91 -12.96
N ASN A 98 7.02 6.28 -11.97
CA ASN A 98 7.41 7.23 -10.93
C ASN A 98 8.58 6.69 -10.11
N GLY A 99 8.54 5.42 -9.70
CA GLY A 99 9.62 4.77 -8.96
C GLY A 99 10.94 4.74 -9.74
N LEU A 100 10.91 4.45 -11.05
CA LEU A 100 12.12 4.52 -11.88
C LEU A 100 12.68 5.95 -11.98
N SER A 101 11.82 6.95 -12.12
CA SER A 101 12.24 8.36 -12.16
C SER A 101 12.81 8.83 -10.82
N GLU A 102 12.21 8.42 -9.71
CA GLU A 102 12.68 8.73 -8.36
C GLU A 102 14.02 8.06 -8.07
N MET A 103 14.17 6.78 -8.45
CA MET A 103 15.43 6.05 -8.32
C MET A 103 16.58 6.71 -9.09
N GLU A 104 16.35 7.15 -10.34
CA GLU A 104 17.42 7.82 -11.09
C GLU A 104 17.78 9.18 -10.48
N LYS A 105 16.78 9.92 -9.97
CA LYS A 105 17.00 11.18 -9.27
C LYS A 105 17.81 10.96 -7.98
N GLU A 106 17.44 9.98 -7.16
CA GLU A 106 18.14 9.64 -5.92
C GLU A 106 19.57 9.18 -6.19
N LYS A 107 19.77 8.35 -7.21
CA LYS A 107 21.10 7.94 -7.65
C LYS A 107 21.96 9.13 -8.04
N GLN A 108 21.42 10.07 -8.83
CA GLN A 108 22.16 11.28 -9.21
C GLN A 108 22.47 12.17 -8.00
N ASP A 109 21.53 12.29 -7.06
CA ASP A 109 21.72 13.05 -5.82
C ASP A 109 22.83 12.44 -4.95
N LEU A 110 22.82 11.11 -4.78
CA LEU A 110 23.86 10.38 -4.06
C LEU A 110 25.24 10.56 -4.69
N ILE A 111 25.34 10.52 -6.02
CA ILE A 111 26.60 10.79 -6.73
C ILE A 111 27.06 12.23 -6.47
N ASN A 112 26.16 13.20 -6.59
CA ASN A 112 26.49 14.61 -6.34
C ASN A 112 26.96 14.85 -4.90
N ILE A 113 26.28 14.27 -3.92
CA ILE A 113 26.66 14.35 -2.50
C ILE A 113 28.03 13.70 -2.28
N ALA A 114 28.27 12.52 -2.85
CA ALA A 114 29.55 11.85 -2.74
C ALA A 114 30.69 12.66 -3.37
N ASP A 115 30.46 13.29 -4.51
CA ASP A 115 31.42 14.17 -5.18
C ASP A 115 31.70 15.44 -4.36
N GLU A 116 30.67 16.06 -3.80
CA GLU A 116 30.81 17.23 -2.93
C GLU A 116 31.58 16.89 -1.64
N ASP A 117 31.25 15.76 -1.01
CA ASP A 117 31.94 15.27 0.18
C ASP A 117 33.40 14.93 -0.11
N SER A 118 33.68 14.31 -1.26
CA SER A 118 35.04 14.01 -1.71
C SER A 118 35.86 15.29 -1.91
N LYS A 119 35.27 16.29 -2.57
CA LYS A 119 35.92 17.60 -2.76
C LYS A 119 36.17 18.31 -1.44
N ARG A 120 35.19 18.32 -0.54
CA ARG A 120 35.34 18.91 0.80
C ARG A 120 36.44 18.21 1.60
N LEU A 121 36.54 16.88 1.48
CA LEU A 121 37.61 16.10 2.11
C LEU A 121 38.98 16.44 1.53
N GLU A 122 39.09 16.61 0.21
CA GLU A 122 40.33 17.02 -0.45
C GLU A 122 40.76 18.42 -0.03
N ASP A 123 39.82 19.38 0.00
CA ASP A 123 40.07 20.75 0.48
C ASP A 123 40.55 20.75 1.93
N SER A 124 39.90 19.97 2.81
CA SER A 124 40.32 19.81 4.20
C SER A 124 41.71 19.19 4.31
N LYS A 125 42.03 18.16 3.53
CA LYS A 125 43.37 17.54 3.50
C LYS A 125 44.43 18.55 3.09
N ASN A 126 44.17 19.31 2.02
CA ASN A 126 45.09 20.32 1.50
C ASN A 126 45.32 21.44 2.53
N ALA A 127 44.27 21.87 3.23
CA ALA A 127 44.39 22.82 4.32
C ALA A 127 45.26 22.29 5.48
N THR A 128 45.06 21.02 5.87
CA THR A 128 45.88 20.36 6.90
C THR A 128 47.35 20.23 6.46
N ILE A 129 47.61 19.84 5.22
CA ILE A 129 48.97 19.73 4.68
C ILE A 129 49.68 21.08 4.78
N ARG A 130 49.05 22.16 4.29
CA ARG A 130 49.64 23.51 4.37
C ARG A 130 49.91 23.96 5.80
N PHE A 131 49.00 23.63 6.73
CA PHE A 131 49.19 23.94 8.14
C PHE A 131 50.39 23.20 8.73
N GLU A 132 50.52 21.90 8.46
CA GLU A 132 51.66 21.10 8.95
C GLU A 132 52.98 21.48 8.27
N GLU A 133 52.97 21.85 6.99
CA GLU A 133 54.15 22.41 6.30
C GLU A 133 54.63 23.68 6.98
N GLN A 134 53.71 24.62 7.24
CA GLN A 134 54.06 25.87 7.92
C GLN A 134 54.58 25.62 9.34
N ARG A 135 53.97 24.66 10.05
CA ARG A 135 54.42 24.23 11.37
C ARG A 135 55.82 23.63 11.33
N ALA A 136 56.11 22.77 10.36
CA ALA A 136 57.44 22.18 10.17
C ALA A 136 58.50 23.24 9.85
N ILE A 137 58.19 24.19 8.97
CA ILE A 137 59.07 25.32 8.65
C ILE A 137 59.37 26.13 9.92
N GLU A 138 58.34 26.43 10.73
CA GLU A 138 58.52 27.20 11.96
C GLU A 138 59.38 26.44 12.99
N GLN A 139 59.16 25.14 13.15
CA GLN A 139 60.00 24.29 14.00
C GLN A 139 61.47 24.28 13.55
N VAL A 140 61.73 24.20 12.25
CA VAL A 140 63.09 24.26 11.71
C VAL A 140 63.71 25.64 11.95
N ARG A 141 62.97 26.72 11.71
CA ARG A 141 63.44 28.10 11.97
C ARG A 141 63.83 28.32 13.42
N GLN A 142 63.02 27.81 14.36
CA GLN A 142 63.31 27.88 15.79
C GLN A 142 64.56 27.08 16.15
N GLN A 143 64.73 25.88 15.60
CA GLN A 143 65.93 25.06 15.82
C GLN A 143 67.20 25.72 15.27
N VAL A 144 67.14 26.28 14.06
CA VAL A 144 68.26 27.00 13.45
C VAL A 144 68.60 28.25 14.25
N SER A 145 67.60 29.03 14.66
CA SER A 145 67.79 30.22 15.51
C SER A 145 68.44 29.85 16.84
N ARG A 146 67.99 28.77 17.49
CA ARG A 146 68.59 28.27 18.73
C ARG A 146 70.05 27.87 18.54
N LEU A 147 70.35 27.11 17.48
CA LEU A 147 71.71 26.67 17.19
C LEU A 147 72.64 27.85 16.84
N ALA A 148 72.15 28.82 16.06
CA ALA A 148 72.89 30.03 15.73
C ALA A 148 73.21 30.86 16.99
N LEU A 149 72.23 31.00 17.90
CA LEU A 149 72.42 31.69 19.17
C LEU A 149 73.42 30.96 20.08
N GLU A 150 73.35 29.63 20.14
CA GLU A 150 74.29 28.79 20.89
C GLU A 150 75.73 28.96 20.38
N ARG A 151 75.93 28.90 19.05
CA ARG A 151 77.25 29.14 18.43
C ARG A 151 77.74 30.57 18.60
N ALA A 152 76.86 31.57 18.49
CA ALA A 152 77.22 32.96 18.71
C ALA A 152 77.65 33.20 20.17
N SER A 153 76.95 32.57 21.13
CA SER A 153 77.31 32.62 22.54
C SER A 153 78.68 31.96 22.81
N GLU A 154 78.95 30.80 22.21
CA GLU A 154 80.24 30.12 22.30
C GLU A 154 81.39 30.97 21.73
N VAL A 155 81.22 31.53 20.53
CA VAL A 155 82.22 32.43 19.91
C VAL A 155 82.40 33.70 20.74
N SER A 156 81.32 34.30 21.23
CA SER A 156 81.37 35.47 22.12
C SER A 156 82.19 35.16 23.36
N ASN A 157 81.93 34.04 24.05
CA ASN A 157 82.67 33.63 25.25
C ASN A 157 84.18 33.44 24.96
N ASN A 158 84.52 32.90 23.80
CA ASN A 158 85.92 32.70 23.39
C ASN A 158 86.63 33.99 22.95
N CYS A 159 85.89 35.01 22.49
CA CYS A 159 86.42 36.28 21.99
C CYS A 159 86.46 37.39 23.05
N LEU A 160 85.85 37.20 24.22
CA LEU A 160 85.87 38.14 25.34
C LEU A 160 87.30 38.36 25.86
N ASN A 161 87.93 39.43 25.38
CA ASN A 161 89.18 39.97 25.89
C ASN A 161 88.96 41.37 26.50
N SER A 162 89.85 41.80 27.38
CA SER A 162 89.82 43.10 28.09
C SER A 162 89.60 44.30 27.14
N GLU A 163 90.24 44.30 25.97
CA GLU A 163 90.12 45.35 24.95
C GLU A 163 88.70 45.45 24.36
N LEU A 164 88.08 44.30 24.05
CA LEU A 164 86.72 44.23 23.50
C LEU A 164 85.69 44.67 24.55
N HIS A 165 85.91 44.29 25.81
CA HIS A 165 85.07 44.69 26.94
C HIS A 165 85.06 46.22 27.13
N SER A 166 86.23 46.86 27.10
CA SER A 166 86.33 48.33 27.23
C SER A 166 85.64 49.05 26.06
N ARG A 167 85.83 48.59 24.82
CA ARG A 167 85.14 49.15 23.64
C ARG A 167 83.61 49.02 23.74
N MET A 168 83.12 47.91 24.28
CA MET A 168 81.68 47.67 24.48
C MET A 168 81.10 48.65 25.51
N ILE A 169 81.82 48.89 26.62
CA ILE A 169 81.46 49.89 27.63
C ILE A 169 81.42 51.29 27.02
N ASP A 170 82.46 51.68 26.30
CA ASP A 170 82.53 53.00 25.65
C ASP A 170 81.39 53.20 24.64
N TYR A 171 81.05 52.16 23.87
CA TYR A 171 79.93 52.17 22.93
C TYR A 171 78.57 52.33 23.66
N HIS A 172 78.34 51.57 24.74
CA HIS A 172 77.09 51.70 25.51
C HIS A 172 76.96 53.05 26.22
N ILE A 173 78.05 53.60 26.77
CA ILE A 173 78.08 54.96 27.33
C ILE A 173 77.74 55.98 26.24
N GLY A 174 78.32 55.83 25.04
CA GLY A 174 78.00 56.66 23.88
C GLY A 174 76.53 56.57 23.47
N LEU A 175 75.98 55.35 23.35
CA LEU A 175 74.58 55.11 22.99
C LEU A 175 73.62 55.75 24.01
N LEU A 176 73.85 55.53 25.31
CA LEU A 176 73.04 56.13 26.37
C LEU A 176 73.10 57.66 26.35
N LYS A 177 74.28 58.24 26.09
CA LYS A 177 74.45 59.69 25.93
C LYS A 177 73.62 60.21 24.74
N THR A 178 73.61 59.50 23.61
CA THR A 178 72.79 59.88 22.45
C THR A 178 71.29 59.78 22.72
N MET A 179 70.83 58.73 23.41
CA MET A 179 69.43 58.55 23.80
C MET A 179 68.96 59.63 24.78
N GLY A 180 69.82 60.02 25.74
CA GLY A 180 69.54 61.10 26.69
C GLY A 180 69.48 62.50 26.04
N SER A 181 70.29 62.74 25.00
CA SER A 181 70.26 64.00 24.25
C SER A 181 69.12 64.11 23.22
N THR A 182 68.40 63.02 22.94
CA THR A 182 67.19 63.02 22.09
C THR A 182 65.89 63.26 22.87
N THR A 183 65.97 63.32 24.20
CA THR A 183 64.82 63.58 25.10
C THR A 183 64.79 65.00 25.69
N GLU A 184 65.75 65.86 25.31
CA GLU A 184 65.67 67.33 25.46
C GLU A 184 65.37 67.98 24.11
#